data_AF-A0A382GDN0-F1
#
_entry.id   AF-A0A382GDN0-F1
#
_cell.length_a   1.000
_cell.length_b   1.000
_cell.length_c   1.000
_cell.angle_alpha   90.00
_cell.angle_beta   90.00
_cell.angle_gamma   90.00
#
_symmetry.space_group_name_H-M   'P 1'
#
loop_
_entity.id
_entity.type
_entity.pdbx_description
1 polymer ?
#
loop_
_entity_poly.entity_id
_entity_poly.type
_entity_poly.pdbx_seq_one_letter_code
_entity_poly.pdbx_strand_id
1 'polypeptide(L)'
;MVIDNEKYDYLFSNLRPHAIEGIYIFGKNDQYLINQDYSSITNLENQIWSDLYIKLELVLDQYSSKEYLLGIKSLPIPRDRFPDFNAISPIIENSTGWSLLPVAGFLDEELFFEVNANKKFPVTDIIRKSPRFDKKYHEREIKNEEGYTPEPDIFHDIQAHVPFLMNKEFAEFLADVGRLGHEIIIDKRKLGPELVAHNLKRLQNFAWWTYEF
;
A
#
# COMPACT_ATOMS: atom_id res chain seq x y z
N MET A 1 7.57 18.03 3.59
CA MET A 1 7.51 17.60 5.01
C MET A 1 6.40 18.38 5.69
N VAL A 2 5.25 17.73 5.87
CA VAL A 2 4.11 18.28 6.60
C VAL A 2 4.56 18.48 8.04
N ILE A 3 4.30 19.66 8.60
CA ILE A 3 4.65 19.94 10.00
C ILE A 3 3.77 19.05 10.87
N ASP A 4 4.37 18.19 11.68
CA ASP A 4 3.64 17.48 12.72
C ASP A 4 3.14 18.50 13.75
N ASN A 5 1.82 18.62 13.86
CA ASN A 5 1.16 19.65 14.65
C ASN A 5 -0.03 19.04 15.40
N GLU A 6 0.10 18.97 16.72
CA GLU A 6 -0.87 18.35 17.61
C GLU A 6 -1.94 19.31 18.13
N LYS A 7 -1.93 20.57 17.71
CA LYS A 7 -2.83 21.62 18.24
C LYS A 7 -4.30 21.23 18.25
N TYR A 8 -4.73 20.45 17.24
CA TYR A 8 -6.12 20.02 17.08
C TYR A 8 -6.33 18.54 17.39
N ASP A 9 -5.37 17.85 18.01
CA ASP A 9 -5.46 16.41 18.23
C ASP A 9 -6.55 16.03 19.24
N TYR A 10 -6.92 16.95 20.14
CA TYR A 10 -8.05 16.80 21.07
C TYR A 10 -9.41 16.57 20.40
N LEU A 11 -9.52 16.81 19.09
CA LEU A 11 -10.73 16.55 18.31
C LEU A 11 -10.87 15.09 17.85
N PHE A 12 -9.84 14.26 17.99
CA PHE A 12 -9.89 12.85 17.62
C PHE A 12 -10.23 11.98 18.82
N SER A 13 -11.28 11.16 18.69
CA SER A 13 -11.62 10.12 19.68
C SER A 13 -11.01 8.76 19.35
N ASN A 14 -10.71 8.50 18.07
CA ASN A 14 -10.13 7.26 17.58
C ASN A 14 -9.01 7.61 16.58
N LEU A 15 -7.76 7.51 17.02
CA LEU A 15 -6.59 7.68 16.17
C LEU A 15 -6.15 6.31 15.64
N ARG A 16 -5.67 6.27 14.39
CA ARG A 16 -4.94 5.10 13.91
C ARG A 16 -3.74 4.83 14.84
N PRO A 17 -3.41 3.56 15.12
CA PRO A 17 -2.22 3.24 15.90
C PRO A 17 -0.96 3.70 15.17
N HIS A 18 0.09 4.03 15.92
CA HIS A 18 1.41 4.27 15.36
C HIS A 18 2.05 2.92 14.98
N ALA A 19 1.61 2.34 13.86
CA ALA A 19 1.99 0.99 13.45
C ALA A 19 3.35 0.90 12.73
N ILE A 20 3.97 2.05 12.46
CA ILE A 20 5.12 2.24 11.57
C ILE A 20 6.35 2.57 12.40
N GLU A 21 6.90 1.58 13.11
CA GLU A 21 8.12 1.75 13.91
C GLU A 21 9.28 1.00 13.25
N GLY A 22 10.46 1.66 13.17
CA GLY A 22 11.69 1.05 12.67
C GLY A 22 11.85 0.97 11.15
N ILE A 23 10.83 1.29 10.35
CA ILE A 23 10.90 1.15 8.88
C ILE A 23 11.55 2.34 8.18
N TYR A 24 12.00 2.13 6.93
CA TYR A 24 12.41 3.24 6.06
C TYR A 24 11.16 3.89 5.45
N ILE A 25 11.04 5.21 5.55
CA ILE A 25 9.97 6.00 4.94
C ILE A 25 10.59 6.82 3.82
N PHE A 26 10.05 6.68 2.61
CA PHE A 26 10.57 7.32 1.40
C PHE A 26 9.71 8.51 1.00
N GLY A 27 10.31 9.69 0.94
CA GLY A 27 9.67 10.89 0.42
C GLY A 27 10.03 11.20 -1.02
N LYS A 28 9.47 12.30 -1.54
CA LYS A 28 9.66 12.73 -2.94
C LYS A 28 11.10 12.96 -3.38
N ASN A 29 12.01 13.19 -2.42
CA ASN A 29 13.43 13.43 -2.69
C ASN A 29 14.27 12.16 -2.63
N ASP A 30 13.69 11.04 -2.20
CA ASP A 30 14.37 9.76 -2.08
C ASP A 30 14.22 8.95 -3.39
N GLN A 31 15.14 7.99 -3.59
CA GLN A 31 15.01 7.03 -4.68
C GLN A 31 14.01 5.93 -4.30
N TYR A 32 12.72 6.25 -4.40
CA TYR A 32 11.64 5.32 -4.04
C TYR A 32 11.20 4.44 -5.22
N LEU A 33 11.34 4.91 -6.46
CA LEU A 33 10.97 4.14 -7.65
C LEU A 33 11.97 3.02 -7.92
N ILE A 34 11.45 1.82 -8.13
CA ILE A 34 12.23 0.66 -8.54
C ILE A 34 11.59 0.01 -9.77
N ASN A 35 12.31 -0.91 -10.39
CA ASN A 35 11.71 -1.90 -11.28
C ASN A 35 11.65 -3.23 -10.54
N GLN A 36 10.56 -3.98 -10.71
CA GLN A 36 10.52 -5.35 -10.21
C GLN A 36 11.54 -6.19 -10.98
N ASP A 37 12.58 -6.65 -10.30
CA ASP A 37 13.48 -7.65 -10.85
C ASP A 37 12.88 -9.05 -10.66
N TYR A 38 11.83 -9.33 -11.44
CA TYR A 38 11.10 -10.60 -11.35
C TYR A 38 12.01 -11.83 -11.60
N SER A 39 13.11 -11.64 -12.34
CA SER A 39 14.07 -12.71 -12.64
C SER A 39 14.94 -13.13 -11.46
N SER A 40 15.10 -12.28 -10.44
CA SER A 40 15.90 -12.58 -9.25
C SER A 40 15.11 -13.15 -8.08
N ILE A 41 13.78 -13.31 -8.22
CA ILE A 41 12.94 -13.92 -7.19
C ILE A 41 13.38 -15.36 -6.92
N THR A 42 13.71 -15.62 -5.67
CA THR A 42 14.23 -16.93 -5.25
C THR A 42 13.11 -17.96 -5.06
N ASN A 43 13.45 -19.24 -5.11
CA ASN A 43 12.51 -20.32 -4.78
C ASN A 43 11.97 -20.19 -3.34
N LEU A 44 12.77 -19.66 -2.42
CA LEU A 44 12.34 -19.41 -1.04
C LEU A 44 11.26 -18.34 -0.98
N GLU A 45 11.42 -17.24 -1.70
CA GLU A 45 10.41 -16.18 -1.77
C GLU A 45 9.11 -16.68 -2.42
N ASN A 46 9.22 -17.44 -3.51
CA ASN A 46 8.06 -18.09 -4.12
C ASN A 46 7.33 -19.04 -3.15
N GLN A 47 8.08 -19.79 -2.33
CA GLN A 47 7.51 -20.66 -1.31
C GLN A 47 6.78 -19.86 -0.22
N ILE A 48 7.39 -18.78 0.29
CA ILE A 48 6.76 -17.91 1.31
C ILE A 48 5.45 -17.32 0.78
N TRP A 49 5.45 -16.83 -0.46
CA TRP A 49 4.23 -16.36 -1.12
C TRP A 49 3.16 -17.45 -1.17
N SER A 50 3.52 -18.64 -1.66
CA SER A 50 2.59 -19.76 -1.81
C SER A 50 1.99 -20.18 -0.47
N ASP A 51 2.80 -20.25 0.59
CA ASP A 51 2.34 -20.63 1.92
C ASP A 51 1.34 -19.62 2.48
N LEU A 52 1.61 -18.31 2.31
CA LEU A 52 0.69 -17.24 2.71
C LEU A 52 -0.62 -17.28 1.90
N TYR A 53 -0.52 -17.48 0.58
CA TYR A 53 -1.70 -17.56 -0.29
C TYR A 53 -2.60 -18.73 0.11
N ILE A 54 -2.04 -19.94 0.22
CA ILE A 54 -2.78 -21.16 0.57
C ILE A 54 -3.45 -21.02 1.94
N LYS A 55 -2.75 -20.41 2.91
CA LYS A 55 -3.26 -20.21 4.27
C LYS A 55 -4.50 -19.32 4.30
N LEU A 56 -4.55 -18.28 3.46
CA LEU A 56 -5.65 -17.31 3.46
C LEU A 56 -6.75 -17.63 2.46
N GLU A 57 -6.49 -18.43 1.41
CA GLU A 57 -7.41 -18.69 0.30
C GLU A 57 -8.84 -19.04 0.76
N LEU A 58 -8.99 -20.01 1.68
CA LEU A 58 -10.31 -20.44 2.15
C LEU A 58 -11.02 -19.37 2.99
N VAL A 59 -10.26 -18.64 3.81
CA VAL A 59 -10.82 -17.58 4.67
C VAL A 59 -11.26 -16.40 3.81
N LEU A 60 -10.46 -16.02 2.81
CA LEU A 60 -10.79 -14.96 1.87
C LEU A 60 -12.00 -15.33 1.01
N ASP A 61 -12.10 -16.57 0.51
CA ASP A 61 -13.29 -17.01 -0.23
C ASP A 61 -14.58 -16.93 0.61
N GLN A 62 -14.48 -17.22 1.91
CA GLN A 62 -15.63 -17.20 2.82
C GLN A 62 -16.04 -15.79 3.27
N TYR A 63 -15.08 -14.90 3.56
CA TYR A 63 -15.34 -13.65 4.28
C TYR A 63 -15.11 -12.37 3.47
N SER A 64 -14.41 -12.43 2.34
CA SER A 64 -14.17 -11.25 1.52
C SER A 64 -15.42 -10.79 0.77
N SER A 65 -15.47 -9.51 0.43
CA SER A 65 -16.55 -8.96 -0.38
C SER A 65 -16.57 -9.58 -1.79
N LYS A 66 -17.72 -9.49 -2.45
CA LYS A 66 -17.89 -9.95 -3.84
C LYS A 66 -16.92 -9.23 -4.77
N GLU A 67 -16.69 -7.94 -4.56
CA GLU A 67 -15.81 -7.09 -5.37
C GLU A 67 -14.37 -7.59 -5.32
N TYR A 68 -13.89 -7.94 -4.13
CA TYR A 68 -12.58 -8.57 -3.95
C TYR A 68 -12.49 -9.90 -4.69
N LEU A 69 -13.48 -10.79 -4.51
CA LEU A 69 -13.48 -12.12 -5.12
C LEU A 69 -13.57 -12.08 -6.66
N LEU A 70 -14.25 -11.09 -7.23
CA LEU A 70 -14.24 -10.86 -8.67
C LEU A 70 -12.88 -10.32 -9.14
N GLY A 71 -12.29 -9.41 -8.38
CA GLY A 71 -10.96 -8.86 -8.66
C GLY A 71 -9.87 -9.92 -8.70
N ILE A 72 -9.76 -10.74 -7.64
CA ILE A 72 -8.73 -11.79 -7.56
C ILE A 72 -8.87 -12.84 -8.67
N LYS A 73 -10.10 -13.15 -9.10
CA LYS A 73 -10.39 -14.07 -10.22
C LYS A 73 -10.06 -13.46 -11.59
N SER A 74 -10.01 -12.13 -11.70
CA SER A 74 -9.78 -11.43 -12.96
C SER A 74 -8.31 -11.12 -13.22
N LEU A 75 -7.46 -11.23 -12.20
CA LEU A 75 -6.04 -10.90 -12.27
C LEU A 75 -5.19 -12.19 -12.31
N PRO A 76 -4.07 -12.19 -13.05
CA PRO A 76 -3.16 -13.31 -13.11
C PRO A 76 -2.25 -13.34 -11.88
N ILE A 77 -2.84 -13.35 -10.68
CA ILE A 77 -2.12 -13.47 -9.41
C ILE A 77 -1.91 -14.96 -9.13
N PRO A 78 -0.67 -15.47 -9.23
CA PRO A 78 -0.41 -16.89 -9.08
C PRO A 78 -0.49 -17.31 -7.61
N ARG A 79 -0.93 -18.55 -7.39
CA ARG A 79 -0.99 -19.18 -6.07
C ARG A 79 0.36 -19.70 -5.59
N ASP A 80 1.27 -20.01 -6.51
CA ASP A 80 2.47 -20.82 -6.27
C ASP A 80 3.80 -20.06 -6.38
N ARG A 81 3.78 -18.78 -6.72
CA ARG A 81 4.97 -17.94 -6.94
C ARG A 81 4.64 -16.46 -6.82
N PHE A 82 5.64 -15.59 -6.86
CA PHE A 82 5.42 -14.14 -6.89
C PHE A 82 4.56 -13.71 -8.09
N PRO A 83 3.77 -12.64 -7.94
CA PRO A 83 3.08 -11.99 -9.04
C PRO A 83 4.05 -11.17 -9.92
N ASP A 84 3.90 -11.25 -11.25
CA ASP A 84 4.62 -10.40 -12.20
C ASP A 84 3.81 -9.12 -12.46
N PHE A 85 4.37 -7.98 -12.10
CA PHE A 85 3.70 -6.69 -12.27
C PHE A 85 3.46 -6.35 -13.75
N ASN A 86 4.30 -6.82 -14.67
CA ASN A 86 4.11 -6.63 -16.10
C ASN A 86 2.95 -7.45 -16.65
N ALA A 87 2.57 -8.54 -15.99
CA ALA A 87 1.40 -9.33 -16.34
C ALA A 87 0.10 -8.74 -15.75
N ILE A 88 0.18 -8.13 -14.56
CA ILE A 88 -0.98 -7.61 -13.83
C ILE A 88 -1.35 -6.19 -14.25
N SER A 89 -0.37 -5.28 -14.30
CA SER A 89 -0.61 -3.84 -14.48
C SER A 89 -1.40 -3.50 -15.75
N PRO A 90 -1.13 -4.11 -16.94
CA PRO A 90 -1.91 -3.81 -18.14
C PRO A 90 -3.40 -4.18 -18.04
N ILE A 91 -3.74 -5.19 -17.23
CA ILE A 91 -5.14 -5.62 -17.05
C ILE A 91 -5.89 -4.60 -16.19
N ILE A 92 -5.25 -4.11 -15.13
CA ILE A 92 -5.81 -3.05 -14.27
C ILE A 92 -5.96 -1.75 -15.07
N GLU A 93 -4.93 -1.38 -15.85
CA GLU A 93 -4.93 -0.14 -16.63
C GLU A 93 -6.08 -0.12 -17.64
N ASN A 94 -6.28 -1.23 -18.35
CA ASN A 94 -7.40 -1.38 -19.28
C ASN A 94 -8.78 -1.36 -18.59
N SER A 95 -8.85 -1.74 -17.31
CA SER A 95 -10.11 -1.88 -16.58
C SER A 95 -10.54 -0.58 -15.90
N THR A 96 -9.62 0.10 -15.22
CA THR A 96 -9.93 1.26 -14.37
C THR A 96 -8.98 2.44 -14.57
N GLY A 97 -7.99 2.31 -15.46
CA GLY A 97 -6.94 3.30 -15.68
C GLY A 97 -5.89 3.33 -14.56
N TRP A 98 -5.94 2.37 -13.63
CA TRP A 98 -4.94 2.23 -12.58
C TRP A 98 -3.77 1.36 -13.02
N SER A 99 -2.59 1.60 -12.46
CA SER A 99 -1.41 0.77 -12.69
C SER A 99 -0.64 0.53 -11.39
N LEU A 100 0.14 -0.54 -11.35
CA LEU A 100 1.04 -0.80 -10.24
C LEU A 100 2.29 0.08 -10.37
N LEU A 101 2.73 0.67 -9.27
CA LEU A 101 3.97 1.45 -9.19
C LEU A 101 4.93 0.73 -8.24
N PRO A 102 5.97 0.07 -8.76
CA PRO A 102 6.92 -0.63 -7.90
C PRO A 102 7.74 0.36 -7.07
N VAL A 103 7.76 0.16 -5.75
CA VAL A 103 8.45 1.06 -4.81
C VAL A 103 9.40 0.32 -3.88
N ALA A 104 10.49 0.99 -3.48
CA ALA A 104 11.53 0.45 -2.63
C ALA A 104 11.07 0.16 -1.19
N GLY A 105 9.94 0.74 -0.77
CA GLY A 105 9.38 0.57 0.55
C GLY A 105 8.23 1.54 0.82
N PHE A 106 7.94 1.74 2.10
CA PHE A 106 6.85 2.60 2.56
C PHE A 106 7.04 4.06 2.12
N LEU A 107 6.02 4.65 1.49
CA LEU A 107 6.06 6.04 1.03
C LEU A 107 5.58 6.99 2.12
N ASP A 108 6.14 8.20 2.16
CA ASP A 108 5.53 9.28 2.91
C ASP A 108 4.16 9.68 2.32
N GLU A 109 3.39 10.40 3.12
CA GLU A 109 1.99 10.69 2.81
C GLU A 109 1.84 11.64 1.62
N GLU A 110 2.78 12.59 1.48
CA GLU A 110 2.83 13.51 0.34
C GLU A 110 2.94 12.73 -0.96
N LEU A 111 3.88 11.79 -0.99
CA LEU A 111 4.11 10.96 -2.13
C LEU A 111 2.99 9.93 -2.37
N PHE A 112 2.48 9.29 -1.30
CA PHE A 112 1.39 8.31 -1.40
C PHE A 112 0.12 8.92 -2.01
N PHE A 113 -0.30 10.11 -1.55
CA PHE A 113 -1.49 10.76 -2.10
C PHE A 113 -1.25 11.26 -3.53
N GLU A 114 -0.03 11.73 -3.84
CA GLU A 114 0.33 12.12 -5.20
C GLU A 114 0.25 10.94 -6.18
N VAL A 115 0.78 9.76 -5.82
CA VAL A 115 0.72 8.58 -6.71
C VAL A 115 -0.73 8.09 -6.90
N ASN A 116 -1.53 8.05 -5.84
CA ASN A 116 -2.94 7.66 -5.92
C ASN A 116 -3.78 8.66 -6.74
N ALA A 117 -3.52 9.96 -6.61
CA ALA A 117 -4.17 10.98 -7.43
C ALA A 117 -3.94 10.77 -8.94
N ASN A 118 -2.79 10.17 -9.29
CA ASN A 118 -2.40 9.81 -10.65
C ASN A 118 -2.80 8.37 -11.04
N LYS A 119 -3.69 7.72 -10.27
CA LYS A 119 -4.14 6.33 -10.48
C LYS A 119 -2.98 5.33 -10.52
N LYS A 120 -2.01 5.50 -9.63
CA LYS A 120 -0.90 4.57 -9.44
C LYS A 120 -0.95 4.02 -8.03
N PHE A 121 -0.98 2.70 -7.91
CA PHE A 121 -0.97 2.03 -6.61
C PHE A 121 0.47 1.61 -6.27
N PRO A 122 1.09 2.13 -5.20
CA PRO A 122 2.44 1.74 -4.82
C PRO A 122 2.46 0.30 -4.32
N VAL A 123 3.42 -0.48 -4.81
CA VAL A 123 3.59 -1.89 -4.45
C VAL A 123 5.06 -2.16 -4.17
N THR A 124 5.37 -2.72 -3.02
CA THR A 124 6.71 -3.20 -2.68
C THR A 124 7.01 -4.52 -3.40
N ASP A 125 8.28 -4.75 -3.73
CA ASP A 125 8.71 -5.97 -4.45
C ASP A 125 9.38 -7.01 -3.55
N ILE A 126 9.22 -6.86 -2.23
CA ILE A 126 9.87 -7.65 -1.18
C ILE A 126 8.81 -8.39 -0.37
N ILE A 127 9.13 -9.59 0.13
CA ILE A 127 8.24 -10.36 1.02
C ILE A 127 8.85 -10.54 2.40
N ARG A 128 8.01 -10.55 3.44
CA ARG A 128 8.40 -10.89 4.81
C ARG A 128 9.17 -12.21 4.88
N LYS A 129 10.03 -12.36 5.88
CA LYS A 129 10.93 -13.52 6.10
C LYS A 129 11.89 -13.87 4.95
N SER A 130 11.99 -13.03 3.92
CA SER A 130 12.95 -13.24 2.84
C SER A 130 14.36 -12.75 3.23
N PRO A 131 15.43 -13.34 2.65
CA PRO A 131 16.79 -12.82 2.82
C PRO A 131 16.94 -11.37 2.33
N ARG A 132 16.14 -10.95 1.34
CA ARG A 132 16.09 -9.56 0.89
C ARG A 132 15.56 -8.63 1.98
N PHE A 133 14.51 -9.04 2.70
CA PHE A 133 13.96 -8.27 3.81
C PHE A 133 14.98 -8.13 4.94
N ASP A 134 15.60 -9.24 5.34
CA ASP A 134 16.64 -9.25 6.38
C ASP A 134 17.83 -8.38 5.97
N LYS A 135 18.24 -8.43 4.69
CA LYS A 135 19.29 -7.55 4.16
C LYS A 135 18.88 -6.09 4.18
N LYS A 136 17.64 -5.75 3.81
CA LYS A 136 17.15 -4.37 3.82
C LYS A 136 17.20 -3.77 5.22
N TYR A 137 16.86 -4.56 6.24
CA TYR A 137 16.77 -4.11 7.63
C TYR A 137 17.92 -4.58 8.53
N HIS A 138 19.06 -5.01 7.99
CA HIS A 138 20.17 -5.54 8.79
C HIS A 138 20.71 -4.59 9.87
N GLU A 139 20.50 -3.27 9.72
CA GLU A 139 20.89 -2.23 10.70
C GLU A 139 19.75 -1.80 11.62
N ARG A 140 18.57 -2.44 11.54
CA ARG A 140 17.37 -2.05 12.28
C ARG A 140 16.68 -3.26 12.90
N GLU A 141 16.22 -3.12 14.13
CA GLU A 141 15.35 -4.12 14.74
C GLU A 141 13.91 -3.88 14.25
N ILE A 142 13.42 -4.77 13.40
CA ILE A 142 12.07 -4.72 12.84
C ILE A 142 11.40 -6.09 13.02
N LYS A 143 10.12 -6.06 13.40
CA LYS A 143 9.32 -7.29 13.47
C LYS A 143 9.13 -7.87 12.06
N ASN A 144 9.62 -9.08 11.83
CA ASN A 144 9.52 -9.77 10.54
C ASN A 144 8.91 -11.16 10.72
N GLU A 145 7.63 -11.20 11.11
CA GLU A 145 6.91 -12.44 11.40
C GLU A 145 5.88 -12.78 10.31
N GLU A 146 5.37 -14.00 10.33
CA GLU A 146 4.44 -14.48 9.29
C GLU A 146 3.14 -13.68 9.28
N GLY A 147 2.58 -13.42 10.46
CA GLY A 147 1.30 -12.75 10.62
C GLY A 147 1.36 -11.22 10.52
N TYR A 148 2.54 -10.61 10.63
CA TYR A 148 2.69 -9.17 10.64
C TYR A 148 4.12 -8.72 10.33
N THR A 149 4.22 -7.69 9.49
CA THR A 149 5.42 -6.89 9.24
C THR A 149 5.02 -5.40 9.32
N PRO A 150 5.76 -4.53 10.04
CA PRO A 150 5.49 -3.09 10.08
C PRO A 150 5.61 -2.40 8.72
N GLU A 151 6.45 -2.93 7.83
CA GLU A 151 6.46 -2.51 6.43
C GLU A 151 5.45 -3.37 5.64
N PRO A 152 4.49 -2.76 4.92
CA PRO A 152 3.72 -3.43 3.88
C PRO A 152 4.66 -4.15 2.92
N ASP A 153 4.47 -5.46 2.77
CA ASP A 153 5.22 -6.27 1.84
C ASP A 153 4.38 -6.59 0.59
N ILE A 154 4.98 -7.19 -0.43
CA ILE A 154 4.31 -7.51 -1.70
C ILE A 154 3.04 -8.32 -1.49
N PHE A 155 3.00 -9.18 -0.46
CA PHE A 155 1.83 -9.99 -0.17
C PHE A 155 0.67 -9.14 0.36
N HIS A 156 0.92 -8.20 1.28
CA HIS A 156 -0.09 -7.23 1.69
C HIS A 156 -0.55 -6.37 0.50
N ASP A 157 0.39 -5.74 -0.21
CA ASP A 157 0.06 -4.80 -1.29
C ASP A 157 -0.75 -5.50 -2.40
N ILE A 158 -0.28 -6.65 -2.90
CA ILE A 158 -0.95 -7.36 -3.98
C ILE A 158 -2.17 -8.12 -3.49
N GLN A 159 -2.05 -8.97 -2.47
CA GLN A 159 -3.16 -9.87 -2.13
C GLN A 159 -4.31 -9.11 -1.46
N ALA A 160 -4.05 -8.07 -0.67
CA ALA A 160 -5.11 -7.36 0.06
C ALA A 160 -5.76 -6.25 -0.78
N HIS A 161 -4.95 -5.45 -1.50
CA HIS A 161 -5.45 -4.22 -2.12
C HIS A 161 -5.70 -4.33 -3.62
N VAL A 162 -4.76 -4.93 -4.37
CA VAL A 162 -4.81 -4.92 -5.84
C VAL A 162 -6.10 -5.52 -6.45
N PRO A 163 -6.72 -6.59 -5.92
CA PRO A 163 -8.00 -7.07 -6.40
C PRO A 163 -9.10 -6.00 -6.46
N PHE A 164 -9.14 -5.08 -5.49
CA PHE A 164 -10.14 -4.03 -5.47
C PHE A 164 -9.97 -2.98 -6.58
N LEU A 165 -8.77 -2.85 -7.16
CA LEU A 165 -8.52 -1.96 -8.30
C LEU A 165 -9.26 -2.40 -9.57
N MET A 166 -9.80 -3.62 -9.60
CA MET A 166 -10.69 -4.11 -10.67
C MET A 166 -12.15 -3.64 -10.52
N ASN A 167 -12.53 -3.12 -9.35
CA ASN A 167 -13.83 -2.49 -9.15
C ASN A 167 -13.72 -1.00 -9.47
N LYS A 168 -14.45 -0.54 -10.50
CA LYS A 168 -14.37 0.85 -10.98
C LYS A 168 -14.78 1.89 -9.93
N GLU A 169 -15.78 1.61 -9.12
CA GLU A 169 -16.28 2.54 -8.09
C GLU A 169 -15.25 2.69 -6.96
N PHE A 170 -14.68 1.58 -6.49
CA PHE A 170 -13.63 1.58 -5.49
C PHE A 170 -12.33 2.22 -6.01
N ALA A 171 -11.94 1.91 -7.24
CA ALA A 171 -10.77 2.51 -7.87
C ALA A 171 -10.92 4.03 -8.06
N GLU A 172 -12.12 4.53 -8.37
CA GLU A 172 -12.36 5.98 -8.44
C GLU A 172 -12.39 6.61 -7.05
N PHE A 173 -12.99 5.93 -6.05
CA PHE A 173 -12.95 6.34 -4.65
C PHE A 173 -11.51 6.53 -4.14
N LEU A 174 -10.61 5.58 -4.39
CA LEU A 174 -9.19 5.72 -4.02
C LEU A 174 -8.53 6.91 -4.71
N ALA A 175 -8.89 7.18 -5.97
CA ALA A 175 -8.35 8.31 -6.71
C ALA A 175 -8.84 9.65 -6.15
N ASP A 176 -10.10 9.71 -5.71
CA ASP A 176 -10.68 10.87 -5.01
C ASP A 176 -9.99 11.13 -3.67
N VAL A 177 -9.71 10.09 -2.89
CA VAL A 177 -8.93 10.20 -1.64
C VAL A 177 -7.52 10.74 -1.94
N GLY A 178 -6.85 10.20 -2.96
CA GLY A 178 -5.55 10.69 -3.43
C GLY A 178 -5.57 12.17 -3.80
N ARG A 179 -6.54 12.58 -4.63
CA ARG A 179 -6.72 13.98 -5.04
C ARG A 179 -6.97 14.90 -3.85
N LEU A 180 -7.85 14.50 -2.92
CA LEU A 180 -8.15 15.29 -1.73
C LEU A 180 -6.90 15.46 -0.85
N GLY A 181 -6.12 14.39 -0.64
CA GLY A 181 -4.86 14.44 0.10
C GLY A 181 -3.87 15.39 -0.56
N HIS A 182 -3.69 15.30 -1.87
CA HIS A 182 -2.83 16.21 -2.62
C HIS A 182 -3.28 17.67 -2.49
N GLU A 183 -4.58 17.96 -2.62
CA GLU A 183 -5.13 19.31 -2.46
C GLU A 183 -4.92 19.91 -1.06
N ILE A 184 -5.02 19.07 -0.02
CA ILE A 184 -4.72 19.45 1.37
C ILE A 184 -3.25 19.82 1.50
N ILE A 185 -2.34 19.00 0.97
CA ILE A 185 -0.89 19.18 1.13
C ILE A 185 -0.37 20.42 0.44
N ILE A 186 -0.85 20.72 -0.78
CA ILE A 186 -0.47 21.95 -1.50
C ILE A 186 -1.16 23.21 -0.93
N ASP A 187 -1.92 23.05 0.16
CA ASP A 187 -2.77 24.07 0.77
C ASP A 187 -3.61 24.84 -0.25
N LYS A 188 -4.29 24.11 -1.14
CA LYS A 188 -5.07 24.70 -2.26
C LYS A 188 -6.11 25.72 -1.77
N ARG A 189 -6.59 25.55 -0.53
CA ARG A 189 -7.59 26.39 0.13
C ARG A 189 -7.01 27.51 1.00
N LYS A 190 -5.69 27.62 1.12
CA LYS A 190 -4.98 28.64 1.92
C LYS A 190 -5.40 28.66 3.40
N LEU A 191 -5.51 27.47 3.99
CA LEU A 191 -5.92 27.27 5.39
C LEU A 191 -4.76 27.43 6.37
N GLY A 192 -3.52 27.41 5.88
CA GLY A 192 -2.33 27.50 6.71
C GLY A 192 -1.90 26.15 7.31
N PRO A 193 -0.66 26.07 7.81
CA PRO A 193 0.01 24.80 8.10
C PRO A 193 -0.68 23.97 9.19
N GLU A 194 -1.30 24.61 10.19
CA GLU A 194 -1.97 23.89 11.27
C GLU A 194 -3.22 23.15 10.79
N LEU A 195 -4.04 23.79 9.95
CA LEU A 195 -5.26 23.17 9.41
C LEU A 195 -4.93 22.16 8.31
N VAL A 196 -3.86 22.36 7.56
CA VAL A 196 -3.33 21.36 6.63
C VAL A 196 -2.96 20.08 7.38
N ALA A 197 -2.14 20.19 8.44
CA ALA A 197 -1.73 19.04 9.25
C ALA A 197 -2.94 18.33 9.87
N HIS A 198 -3.88 19.08 10.46
CA HIS A 198 -5.11 18.52 11.04
C HIS A 198 -5.97 17.77 10.00
N ASN A 199 -6.22 18.39 8.84
CA ASN A 199 -7.04 17.78 7.79
C ASN A 199 -6.36 16.54 7.18
N LEU A 200 -5.04 16.54 7.08
CA LEU A 200 -4.29 15.38 6.62
C LEU A 200 -4.40 14.22 7.62
N LYS A 201 -4.24 14.49 8.92
CA LYS A 201 -4.46 13.50 10.00
C LYS A 201 -5.88 12.92 9.98
N ARG A 202 -6.90 13.75 9.68
CA ARG A 202 -8.28 13.29 9.46
C ARG A 202 -8.41 12.34 8.27
N LEU A 203 -7.82 12.70 7.12
CA LEU A 203 -7.87 11.87 5.92
C LEU A 203 -7.16 10.53 6.12
N GLN A 204 -6.06 10.51 6.88
CA GLN A 204 -5.35 9.27 7.19
C GLN A 204 -6.14 8.35 8.13
N ASN A 205 -6.84 8.91 9.12
CA ASN A 205 -7.77 8.12 9.93
C ASN A 205 -8.89 7.55 9.07
N PHE A 206 -9.43 8.35 8.14
CA PHE A 206 -10.43 7.87 7.19
C PHE A 206 -9.88 6.72 6.34
N ALA A 207 -8.68 6.86 5.77
CA ALA A 207 -8.01 5.81 5.01
C ALA A 207 -7.84 4.51 5.82
N TRP A 208 -7.28 4.63 7.02
CA TRP A 208 -7.04 3.51 7.93
C TRP A 208 -8.31 2.72 8.26
N TRP A 209 -9.40 3.43 8.57
CA TRP A 209 -10.67 2.81 8.97
C TRP A 209 -11.63 2.53 7.81
N THR A 210 -11.16 2.55 6.56
CA THR A 210 -12.00 2.23 5.39
C THR A 210 -11.39 1.21 4.45
N TYR A 211 -10.18 1.45 3.95
CA TYR A 211 -9.56 0.55 2.96
C TYR A 211 -8.38 -0.24 3.50
N GLU A 212 -7.90 0.03 4.73
CA GLU A 212 -6.93 -0.82 5.42
C GLU A 212 -7.58 -1.83 6.39
N PHE A 213 -8.66 -1.43 7.09
CA PHE A 213 -9.42 -2.21 8.09
C PHE A 213 -10.92 -2.04 7.91
#